data_AF-A0A7L3PFV9-F1
#
_entry.id   AF-A0A7L3PFV9-F1
#
_cell.length_a   1.000
_cell.length_b   1.000
_cell.length_c   1.000
_cell.angle_alpha   90.00
_cell.angle_beta   90.00
_cell.angle_gamma   90.00
#
_symmetry.space_group_name_H-M   'P 1'
#
loop_
_entity.id
_entity.type
_entity.pdbx_description
1 polymer ?
#
loop_
_entity_poly.entity_id
_entity_poly.type
_entity_poly.pdbx_seq_one_letter_code
_entity_poly.pdbx_strand_id
1 'polypeptide(L)'
;MRDLKAVGKKFVHVMYPRKSSALLRDWDLWGPLVLCVSLALMLQGGSADSKDDGGPQFAEVFVIIWFGAVVITLNSKLLGGTISFFQSLCVLGYCVLPLTVAMLVCRLVLLAGAGTISFIIRLIVVVAMFGWSTLASTAFLADSQPPNRKALVVYPIFLFYFVISWMILTFTPQ
;
A
#
# COMPACT_ATOMS: atom_id res chain seq x y z
N MET A 1 15.98 -21.78 -7.23
CA MET A 1 14.69 -22.06 -7.89
C MET A 1 13.57 -22.54 -6.94
N ARG A 2 13.87 -23.17 -5.80
CA ARG A 2 12.86 -23.57 -4.79
C ARG A 2 12.32 -22.37 -3.98
N ASP A 3 13.15 -21.34 -3.77
CA ASP A 3 12.75 -20.13 -3.01
C ASP A 3 11.78 -19.22 -3.75
N LEU A 4 11.89 -19.10 -5.08
CA LEU A 4 10.97 -18.29 -5.90
C LEU A 4 9.54 -18.87 -5.89
N LYS A 5 9.42 -20.20 -5.87
CA LYS A 5 8.12 -20.89 -5.70
C LYS A 5 7.56 -20.73 -4.28
N ALA A 6 8.42 -20.64 -3.27
CA ALA A 6 8.00 -20.37 -1.89
C ALA A 6 7.50 -18.93 -1.70
N VAL A 7 8.14 -17.95 -2.36
CA VAL A 7 7.69 -16.54 -2.42
C VAL A 7 6.39 -16.41 -3.21
N GLY A 8 6.25 -17.10 -4.34
CA GLY A 8 5.01 -17.15 -5.13
C GLY A 8 3.82 -17.73 -4.35
N LYS A 9 4.03 -18.77 -3.54
CA LYS A 9 2.98 -19.32 -2.66
C LYS A 9 2.56 -18.36 -1.54
N LYS A 10 3.47 -17.50 -1.06
CA LYS A 10 3.15 -16.41 -0.10
C LYS A 10 2.42 -15.24 -0.78
N PHE A 11 2.77 -14.93 -2.03
CA PHE A 11 2.07 -13.97 -2.89
C PHE A 11 0.61 -14.37 -3.17
N VAL A 12 0.36 -15.66 -3.44
CA VAL A 12 -1.00 -16.22 -3.58
C VAL A 12 -1.81 -16.10 -2.28
N HIS A 13 -1.15 -16.02 -1.11
CA HIS A 13 -1.80 -15.80 0.17
C HIS A 13 -2.14 -14.32 0.44
N VAL A 14 -1.47 -13.37 -0.23
CA VAL A 14 -1.86 -11.94 -0.23
C VAL A 14 -3.06 -11.71 -1.16
N MET A 15 -3.17 -12.50 -2.22
CA MET A 15 -4.31 -12.52 -3.15
C MET A 15 -5.51 -13.36 -2.68
N TYR A 16 -5.44 -13.98 -1.50
CA TYR A 16 -6.58 -14.70 -0.93
C TYR A 16 -6.62 -14.38 0.56
N PRO A 17 -7.58 -13.59 1.06
CA PRO A 17 -7.61 -13.18 2.47
C PRO A 17 -8.00 -14.40 3.31
N ARG A 18 -7.05 -15.30 3.54
CA ARG A 18 -7.16 -16.32 4.57
C ARG A 18 -6.74 -15.65 5.86
N LYS A 19 -7.67 -15.59 6.81
CA LYS A 19 -7.45 -15.16 8.19
C LYS A 19 -6.15 -15.79 8.71
N SER A 20 -5.07 -15.02 8.74
CA SER A 20 -3.85 -15.43 9.40
C SER A 20 -3.78 -14.68 10.72
N SER A 21 -4.19 -15.36 11.78
CA SER A 21 -3.93 -14.96 13.16
C SER A 21 -2.44 -14.81 13.46
N ALA A 22 -1.55 -15.26 12.57
CA ALA A 22 -0.11 -15.01 12.65
C ALA A 22 0.27 -13.56 12.28
N LEU A 23 -0.42 -12.93 11.32
CA LEU A 23 -0.17 -11.52 10.97
C LEU A 23 -0.57 -10.55 12.09
N LEU A 24 -1.47 -11.00 12.99
CA LEU A 24 -1.90 -10.26 14.17
C LEU A 24 -0.99 -10.52 15.39
N ARG A 25 -0.22 -11.61 15.44
CA ARG A 25 0.51 -11.98 16.68
C ARG A 25 1.88 -11.35 16.79
N ASP A 26 2.54 -11.07 15.68
CA ASP A 26 3.88 -10.49 15.66
C ASP A 26 3.78 -9.02 15.22
N TRP A 27 4.25 -8.12 16.09
CA TRP A 27 4.20 -6.66 15.90
C TRP A 27 5.33 -6.23 14.95
N ASP A 28 5.33 -6.79 13.75
CA ASP A 28 6.40 -6.68 12.78
C ASP A 28 6.28 -5.38 11.97
N LEU A 29 6.69 -4.26 12.60
CA LEU A 29 6.79 -2.94 11.96
C LEU A 29 7.84 -2.91 10.83
N TRP A 30 8.74 -3.90 10.76
CA TRP A 30 9.74 -3.98 9.70
C TRP A 30 9.12 -4.23 8.32
N GLY A 31 8.08 -5.05 8.23
CA GLY A 31 7.40 -5.32 6.96
C GLY A 31 6.82 -4.06 6.29
N PRO A 32 5.92 -3.32 6.95
CA PRO A 32 5.44 -2.01 6.50
C PRO A 32 6.55 -1.01 6.19
N LEU A 33 7.61 -0.97 7.01
CA LEU A 33 8.72 -0.06 6.81
C LEU A 33 9.49 -0.39 5.53
N VAL A 34 9.81 -1.67 5.30
CA VAL A 34 10.48 -2.13 4.07
C VAL A 34 9.60 -1.87 2.84
N LEU A 35 8.29 -2.08 2.92
CA LEU A 35 7.36 -1.75 1.84
C LEU A 35 7.32 -0.25 1.55
N CYS A 36 7.30 0.58 2.58
CA CYS A 36 7.35 2.04 2.45
C CYS A 36 8.66 2.50 1.80
N VAL A 37 9.80 2.00 2.29
CA VAL A 37 11.13 2.36 1.76
C VAL A 37 11.28 1.88 0.32
N SER A 38 10.86 0.66 0.01
CA SER A 38 10.89 0.17 -1.38
C SER A 38 10.03 1.03 -2.31
N LEU A 39 8.81 1.38 -1.91
CA LEU A 39 7.95 2.26 -2.70
C LEU A 39 8.59 3.64 -2.92
N ALA A 40 9.14 4.24 -1.86
CA ALA A 40 9.75 5.55 -1.92
C ALA A 40 11.01 5.57 -2.82
N LEU A 41 11.88 4.55 -2.71
CA LEU A 41 13.04 4.39 -3.59
C LEU A 41 12.62 4.15 -5.05
N MET A 42 11.58 3.35 -5.26
CA MET A 42 11.02 3.09 -6.59
C MET A 42 10.31 4.30 -7.18
N LEU A 43 9.86 5.26 -6.38
CA LEU A 43 9.42 6.58 -6.86
C LEU A 43 10.64 7.45 -7.18
N GLN A 44 11.64 7.50 -6.31
CA GLN A 44 12.79 8.42 -6.43
C GLN A 44 13.68 8.18 -7.66
N GLY A 45 13.84 6.93 -8.12
CA GLY A 45 14.70 6.57 -9.25
C GLY A 45 14.27 7.07 -10.65
N GLY A 46 13.41 8.10 -10.72
CA GLY A 46 13.01 8.77 -11.97
C GLY A 46 13.51 10.21 -12.10
N SER A 47 14.21 10.73 -11.09
CA SER A 47 14.65 12.14 -11.02
C SER A 47 16.16 12.26 -11.19
N ALA A 48 16.74 11.58 -12.19
CA ALA A 48 18.18 11.60 -12.44
C ALA A 48 18.69 12.95 -13.03
N ASP A 49 17.80 13.90 -13.33
CA ASP A 49 18.17 15.19 -13.90
C ASP A 49 17.41 16.37 -13.27
N SER A 50 17.75 16.68 -12.02
CA SER A 50 17.73 18.06 -11.48
C SER A 50 18.32 18.07 -10.07
N LYS A 51 19.42 18.80 -9.94
CA LYS A 51 20.15 19.03 -8.70
C LYS A 51 19.33 19.93 -7.75
N ASP A 52 18.28 19.39 -7.10
CA ASP A 52 17.82 19.82 -5.75
C ASP A 52 16.60 19.03 -5.20
N ASP A 53 15.80 18.34 -6.04
CA ASP A 53 14.45 17.87 -5.64
C ASP A 53 14.30 16.35 -5.39
N GLY A 54 15.41 15.61 -5.27
CA GLY A 54 15.37 14.17 -5.00
C GLY A 54 14.87 13.83 -3.59
N GLY A 55 15.23 14.60 -2.57
CA GLY A 55 14.94 14.33 -1.15
C GLY A 55 13.47 14.45 -0.72
N PRO A 56 12.70 15.47 -1.16
CA PRO A 56 11.33 15.71 -0.72
C PRO A 56 10.38 14.54 -0.97
N GLN A 57 10.52 13.84 -2.09
CA GLN A 57 9.59 12.78 -2.51
C GLN A 57 9.66 11.54 -1.61
N PHE A 58 10.86 11.16 -1.15
CA PHE A 58 11.02 10.06 -0.20
C PHE A 58 10.35 10.41 1.14
N ALA A 59 10.64 11.60 1.67
CA ALA A 59 10.08 12.07 2.92
C ALA A 59 8.55 12.21 2.83
N GLU A 60 8.04 12.71 1.70
CA GLU A 60 6.61 12.83 1.42
C GLU A 60 5.90 11.47 1.48
N VAL A 61 6.37 10.48 0.71
CA VAL A 61 5.80 9.11 0.69
C VAL A 61 5.83 8.51 2.10
N PHE A 62 6.96 8.67 2.80
CA PHE A 62 7.15 8.13 4.13
C PHE A 62 6.17 8.77 5.14
N VAL A 63 6.06 10.09 5.14
CA VAL A 63 5.16 10.84 6.02
C VAL A 63 3.70 10.48 5.71
N ILE A 64 3.29 10.44 4.44
CA ILE A 64 1.92 10.08 4.06
C ILE A 64 1.55 8.69 4.55
N ILE A 65 2.41 7.68 4.33
CA ILE A 65 2.13 6.30 4.73
C ILE A 65 2.07 6.17 6.25
N TRP A 66 3.09 6.66 6.97
CA TRP A 66 3.15 6.52 8.42
C TRP A 66 2.11 7.36 9.14
N PHE A 67 2.05 8.65 8.83
CA PHE A 67 1.10 9.55 9.48
C PHE A 67 -0.34 9.19 9.10
N GLY A 68 -0.60 8.87 7.84
CA GLY A 68 -1.90 8.39 7.38
C GLY A 68 -2.33 7.11 8.11
N ALA A 69 -1.44 6.12 8.23
CA ALA A 69 -1.73 4.90 8.98
C ALA A 69 -2.03 5.19 10.46
N VAL A 70 -1.25 6.06 11.12
CA VAL A 70 -1.49 6.49 12.50
C VAL A 70 -2.88 7.12 12.66
N VAL A 71 -3.26 8.05 11.78
CA VAL A 71 -4.57 8.71 11.82
C VAL A 71 -5.71 7.70 11.66
N ILE A 72 -5.61 6.78 10.70
CA ILE A 72 -6.63 5.74 10.46
C ILE A 72 -6.73 4.78 11.65
N THR A 73 -5.59 4.38 12.21
CA THR A 73 -5.55 3.50 13.37
C THR A 73 -6.13 4.18 14.60
N LEU A 74 -5.81 5.45 14.86
CA LEU A 74 -6.41 6.23 15.94
C LEU A 74 -7.93 6.31 15.78
N ASN A 75 -8.40 6.62 14.56
CA ASN A 75 -9.82 6.65 14.25
C ASN A 75 -10.47 5.28 14.53
N SER A 76 -9.90 4.21 14.00
CA SER A 76 -10.37 2.83 14.24
C SER A 76 -10.44 2.46 15.73
N LYS A 77 -9.50 2.95 16.54
CA LYS A 77 -9.50 2.75 17.99
C LYS A 77 -10.56 3.57 18.71
N LEU A 78 -10.70 4.86 18.37
CA LEU A 78 -11.71 5.74 18.95
C LEU A 78 -13.14 5.29 18.64
N LEU A 79 -13.35 4.63 17.50
CA LEU A 79 -14.65 4.04 17.14
C LEU A 79 -15.01 2.78 17.93
N GLY A 80 -14.08 2.23 18.72
CA GLY A 80 -14.29 1.03 19.54
C GLY A 80 -13.70 -0.25 18.94
N GLY A 81 -12.72 -0.13 18.04
CA GLY A 81 -12.05 -1.28 17.42
C GLY A 81 -11.29 -2.16 18.40
N THR A 82 -11.50 -3.48 18.29
CA THR A 82 -10.91 -4.47 19.21
C THR A 82 -9.44 -4.78 18.93
N ILE A 83 -8.96 -4.60 17.68
CA ILE A 83 -7.56 -4.81 17.26
C ILE A 83 -6.63 -3.76 17.87
N SER A 84 -5.44 -4.15 18.37
CA SER A 84 -4.41 -3.25 18.93
C SER A 84 -3.95 -2.15 17.95
N PHE A 85 -3.48 -1.02 18.48
CA PHE A 85 -3.01 0.13 17.68
C PHE A 85 -1.95 -0.30 16.65
N PHE A 86 -0.85 -0.89 17.11
CA PHE A 86 0.23 -1.30 16.21
C PHE A 86 -0.13 -2.44 15.26
N GLN A 87 -1.07 -3.32 15.64
CA GLN A 87 -1.57 -4.35 14.72
C GLN A 87 -2.31 -3.70 13.55
N SER A 88 -3.17 -2.71 13.81
CA SER A 88 -3.87 -1.98 12.76
C SER A 88 -2.90 -1.20 11.88
N LEU A 89 -1.86 -0.58 12.45
CA LEU A 89 -0.78 0.05 11.69
C LEU A 89 -0.10 -0.95 10.75
N CYS A 90 0.28 -2.12 11.27
CA CYS A 90 0.95 -3.14 10.47
C CYS A 90 0.06 -3.64 9.34
N VAL A 91 -1.21 -3.93 9.62
CA VAL A 91 -2.18 -4.38 8.60
C VAL A 91 -2.32 -3.35 7.46
N LEU A 92 -2.45 -2.06 7.79
CA LEU A 92 -2.53 -0.99 6.79
C LEU A 92 -1.25 -0.93 5.95
N GLY A 93 -0.08 -1.04 6.59
CA GLY A 93 1.20 -1.06 5.90
C GLY A 93 1.41 -2.28 5.00
N TYR A 94 1.02 -3.47 5.44
CA TYR A 94 1.11 -4.70 4.62
C TYR A 94 0.18 -4.66 3.41
N CYS A 95 -0.98 -4.02 3.56
CA CYS A 95 -1.91 -3.82 2.45
C CYS A 95 -1.40 -2.81 1.41
N VAL A 96 -0.25 -2.15 1.62
CA VAL A 96 0.42 -1.35 0.58
C VAL A 96 1.19 -2.24 -0.42
N LEU A 97 1.45 -3.51 -0.10
CA LEU A 97 2.20 -4.43 -0.96
C LEU A 97 1.63 -4.57 -2.40
N PRO A 98 0.31 -4.72 -2.62
CA PRO A 98 -0.24 -4.75 -3.97
C PRO A 98 0.04 -3.46 -4.76
N LEU A 99 0.07 -2.31 -4.07
CA LEU A 99 0.44 -1.02 -4.68
C LEU A 99 1.93 -0.91 -4.99
N THR A 100 2.82 -1.46 -4.16
CA THR A 100 4.25 -1.51 -4.49
C THR A 100 4.52 -2.37 -5.72
N VAL A 101 3.77 -3.47 -5.88
CA VAL A 101 3.79 -4.29 -7.09
C VAL A 101 3.25 -3.52 -8.29
N ALA A 102 2.16 -2.76 -8.13
CA ALA A 102 1.64 -1.90 -9.19
C ALA A 102 2.71 -0.92 -9.70
N MET A 103 3.47 -0.32 -8.78
CA MET A 103 4.57 0.59 -9.12
C MET A 103 5.70 -0.12 -9.88
N LEU A 104 6.09 -1.32 -9.46
CA LEU A 104 7.07 -2.14 -10.19
C LEU A 104 6.60 -2.45 -11.61
N VAL A 105 5.34 -2.83 -11.79
CA VAL A 105 4.75 -3.07 -13.11
C VAL A 105 4.74 -1.77 -13.93
N CYS A 106 4.36 -0.64 -13.33
CA CYS A 106 4.39 0.66 -14.01
C CYS A 106 5.78 1.02 -14.52
N ARG A 107 6.83 0.80 -13.72
CA ARG A 107 8.23 0.99 -14.12
C ARG A 107 8.60 0.10 -15.31
N LEU A 108 8.27 -1.19 -15.27
CA LEU A 108 8.56 -2.12 -16.37
C LEU A 108 7.81 -1.75 -17.67
N VAL A 109 6.56 -1.32 -17.55
CA VAL A 109 5.75 -0.85 -18.68
C VAL A 109 6.34 0.43 -19.30
N LEU A 110 6.88 1.34 -18.49
CA LEU A 110 7.56 2.54 -18.98
C LEU A 110 8.87 2.22 -19.72
N LEU A 111 9.63 1.21 -19.27
CA LEU A 111 10.83 0.74 -19.98
C LEU A 111 10.52 0.14 -21.36
N ALA A 112 9.32 -0.43 -21.54
CA ALA A 112 8.89 -1.02 -22.82
C ALA A 112 8.44 0.04 -23.85
N GLY A 113 8.22 1.29 -23.44
CA GLY A 113 7.88 2.41 -24.34
C GLY A 113 6.91 3.42 -23.73
N ALA A 114 7.15 4.70 -24.01
CA ALA A 114 6.26 5.80 -23.60
C ALA A 114 5.17 6.05 -24.65
N GLY A 115 3.89 5.96 -24.26
CA GLY A 115 2.76 6.22 -25.15
C GLY A 115 1.40 6.13 -24.44
N THR A 116 0.32 6.49 -25.14
CA THR A 116 -1.05 6.46 -24.57
C THR A 116 -1.45 5.07 -24.09
N ILE A 117 -0.99 4.02 -24.78
CA ILE A 117 -1.26 2.62 -24.41
C ILE A 117 -0.59 2.25 -23.08
N SER A 118 0.66 2.70 -22.86
CA SER A 118 1.35 2.42 -21.59
C SER A 118 0.71 3.16 -20.42
N PHE A 119 0.16 4.37 -20.64
CA PHE A 119 -0.65 5.05 -19.63
C PHE A 119 -1.93 4.28 -19.28
N ILE A 120 -2.68 3.79 -20.28
CA ILE A 120 -3.92 3.02 -20.04
C ILE A 120 -3.62 1.74 -19.24
N ILE A 121 -2.56 1.02 -19.59
CA ILE A 121 -2.15 -0.20 -18.85
C ILE A 121 -1.82 0.14 -17.40
N ARG A 122 -1.04 1.20 -17.16
CA ARG A 122 -0.72 1.66 -15.80
C ARG A 122 -1.97 2.01 -15.01
N LEU A 123 -2.92 2.72 -15.63
CA LEU A 123 -4.18 3.10 -15.01
C LEU A 123 -4.98 1.88 -14.57
N ILE A 124 -5.14 0.89 -15.44
CA ILE A 124 -5.87 -0.35 -15.13
C ILE A 124 -5.19 -1.10 -13.97
N VAL A 125 -3.86 -1.26 -14.03
CA VAL A 125 -3.10 -1.98 -13.00
C VAL A 125 -3.21 -1.29 -11.64
N VAL A 126 -3.04 0.03 -11.58
CA VAL A 126 -3.12 0.76 -10.31
C VAL A 126 -4.53 0.73 -9.74
N VAL A 127 -5.57 0.93 -10.56
CA VAL A 127 -6.96 0.86 -10.09
C VAL A 127 -7.31 -0.53 -9.55
N ALA A 128 -6.84 -1.60 -10.21
CA ALA A 128 -7.05 -2.96 -9.73
C ALA A 128 -6.35 -3.21 -8.39
N MET A 129 -5.10 -2.78 -8.24
CA MET A 129 -4.31 -2.96 -7.01
C MET A 129 -4.79 -2.06 -5.87
N PHE A 130 -5.29 -0.86 -6.19
CA PHE A 130 -5.99 0.03 -5.26
C PHE A 130 -7.23 -0.64 -4.68
N GLY A 131 -8.08 -1.18 -5.55
CA GLY A 131 -9.28 -1.93 -5.13
C GLY A 131 -8.91 -3.11 -4.24
N TRP A 132 -7.88 -3.87 -4.63
CA TRP A 132 -7.41 -5.01 -3.84
C TRP A 132 -6.92 -4.60 -2.44
N SER A 133 -6.08 -3.57 -2.36
CA SER A 133 -5.51 -3.08 -1.10
C SER A 133 -6.59 -2.55 -0.15
N THR A 134 -7.58 -1.85 -0.71
CA THR A 134 -8.74 -1.34 0.04
C THR A 134 -9.64 -2.47 0.52
N LEU A 135 -9.92 -3.48 -0.32
CA LEU A 135 -10.73 -4.63 0.09
C LEU A 135 -10.04 -5.48 1.16
N ALA A 136 -8.73 -5.74 1.01
CA ALA A 136 -7.97 -6.50 1.98
C ALA A 136 -7.95 -5.80 3.36
N SER A 137 -7.60 -4.51 3.40
CA SER A 137 -7.55 -3.74 4.64
C SER A 137 -8.91 -3.57 5.30
N THR A 138 -9.97 -3.31 4.53
CA THR A 138 -11.33 -3.20 5.07
C THR A 138 -11.84 -4.52 5.59
N ALA A 139 -11.54 -5.66 4.97
CA ALA A 139 -11.91 -6.97 5.49
C ALA A 139 -11.32 -7.23 6.89
N PHE A 140 -10.08 -6.79 7.17
CA PHE A 140 -9.47 -6.96 8.48
C PHE A 140 -9.97 -5.92 9.51
N LEU A 141 -10.00 -4.64 9.13
CA LEU A 141 -10.31 -3.56 10.08
C LEU A 141 -11.82 -3.43 10.30
N ALA A 142 -12.66 -3.54 9.27
CA ALA A 142 -14.11 -3.37 9.41
C ALA A 142 -14.77 -4.51 10.20
N ASP A 143 -14.25 -5.73 10.13
CA ASP A 143 -14.75 -6.85 10.95
C ASP A 143 -14.39 -6.72 12.44
N SER A 144 -13.44 -5.86 12.75
CA SER A 144 -13.04 -5.55 14.12
C SER A 144 -13.81 -4.38 14.72
N GLN A 145 -14.70 -3.78 13.94
CA GLN A 145 -15.57 -2.68 14.35
C GLN A 145 -16.99 -3.15 14.65
N PRO A 146 -17.72 -2.44 15.53
CA PRO A 146 -19.14 -2.65 15.70
C PRO A 146 -19.90 -2.54 14.36
N PRO A 147 -20.96 -3.34 14.13
CA PRO A 147 -21.65 -3.42 12.83
C PRO A 147 -22.21 -2.07 12.36
N ASN A 148 -22.59 -1.18 13.29
CA ASN A 148 -23.13 0.15 12.97
C ASN A 148 -22.05 1.22 12.70
N ARG A 149 -20.76 0.85 12.74
CA ARG A 149 -19.62 1.78 12.64
C ARG A 149 -18.63 1.43 11.53
N LYS A 150 -18.87 0.33 10.79
CA LYS A 150 -17.96 -0.15 9.73
C LYS A 150 -17.69 0.91 8.66
N ALA A 151 -18.72 1.61 8.19
CA ALA A 151 -18.59 2.63 7.15
C ALA A 151 -17.65 3.79 7.53
N LEU A 152 -17.65 4.19 8.81
CA LEU A 152 -16.81 5.28 9.30
C LEU A 152 -15.32 4.94 9.27
N VAL A 153 -14.96 3.66 9.40
CA VAL A 153 -13.57 3.19 9.30
C VAL A 153 -13.17 2.92 7.84
N VAL A 154 -14.11 2.50 6.99
CA VAL A 154 -13.83 2.25 5.56
C VAL A 154 -13.46 3.54 4.81
N TYR A 155 -14.13 4.65 5.09
CA TYR A 155 -13.88 5.93 4.41
C TYR A 155 -12.41 6.41 4.49
N PRO A 156 -11.79 6.56 5.68
CA PRO A 156 -10.39 7.00 5.76
C PRO A 156 -9.40 5.97 5.19
N ILE A 157 -9.73 4.67 5.23
CA ILE A 157 -8.94 3.60 4.59
C ILE A 157 -8.94 3.77 3.07
N PHE A 158 -10.10 4.00 2.46
CA PHE A 158 -10.23 4.24 1.03
C PHE A 158 -9.41 5.47 0.61
N LEU A 159 -9.54 6.58 1.34
CA LEU A 159 -8.82 7.82 1.04
C LEU A 159 -7.30 7.61 1.10
N PHE A 160 -6.83 6.88 2.10
CA PHE A 160 -5.41 6.56 2.26
C PHE A 160 -4.82 5.83 1.06
N TYR A 161 -5.42 4.72 0.63
CA TYR A 161 -4.93 4.00 -0.55
C TYR A 161 -5.14 4.80 -1.83
N PHE A 162 -6.16 5.65 -1.89
CA PHE A 162 -6.42 6.48 -3.06
C PHE A 162 -5.28 7.47 -3.27
N VAL A 163 -4.83 8.16 -2.21
CA VAL A 163 -3.70 9.08 -2.27
C VAL A 163 -2.42 8.37 -2.70
N ILE A 164 -2.12 7.19 -2.14
CA ILE A 164 -0.92 6.41 -2.54
C ILE A 164 -1.01 5.97 -4.00
N SER A 165 -2.19 5.51 -4.43
CA SER A 165 -2.42 5.06 -5.82
C SER A 165 -2.31 6.22 -6.81
N TRP A 166 -2.82 7.39 -6.43
CA TRP A 166 -2.72 8.60 -7.21
C TRP A 166 -1.26 8.99 -7.43
N MET A 167 -0.46 8.98 -6.36
CA MET A 167 0.98 9.26 -6.42
C MET A 167 1.74 8.28 -7.33
N ILE A 168 1.36 7.00 -7.35
CA ILE A 168 1.92 6.00 -8.28
C ILE A 168 1.53 6.29 -9.75
N LEU A 169 0.33 6.81 -9.99
CA LEU A 169 -0.13 7.14 -11.34
C LEU A 169 0.50 8.41 -11.88
N THR A 170 0.60 9.45 -11.06
CA THR A 170 1.22 10.73 -11.44
C THR A 170 2.73 10.64 -11.57
N PHE A 171 3.34 9.57 -11.03
CA PHE A 171 4.75 9.29 -11.23
C PHE A 171 5.08 9.23 -12.73
N THR A 172 5.93 10.14 -13.17
CA THR A 172 6.41 10.21 -14.55
C THR A 172 7.92 10.25 -14.48
N PRO A 173 8.64 9.16 -14.86
CA PRO A 173 10.08 9.27 -15.02
C PRO A 173 10.33 10.23 -16.19
N GLN A 174 10.98 11.36 -15.91
CA GLN A 174 11.48 12.26 -16.94
C GLN A 174 12.77 11.68 -17.50
#